data_AF-A0A7K9LAY5-F1
#
_entry.id   AF-A0A7K9LAY5-F1
#
_cell.length_a   1.000
_cell.length_b   1.000
_cell.length_c   1.000
_cell.angle_alpha   90.00
_cell.angle_beta   90.00
_cell.angle_gamma   90.00
#
_symmetry.space_group_name_H-M   'P 1'
#
loop_
_entity.id
_entity.type
_entity.pdbx_description
1 polymer ?
#
loop_
_entity_poly.entity_id
_entity_poly.type
_entity_poly.pdbx_seq_one_letter_code
_entity_poly.pdbx_strand_id
1 'polypeptide(L)'
;VIGALIGRQEGRNIEVMNSFELLAHSSGGHVLIDKEYCYTKEEQFKQVFKDLEFLGWYTTGGPPEPADIHVHKQFWGVPVPPRPVLAIFGVSLASFGVSPLPPRPVVAGCGRFGADWGRLAPGQATMLFAELPYTLATEEAERIGVDHVARMTATGGGENSTVLGSLIVPGCSLKPKFGFLAPILGEVPFNHEILREACALCHCLPVLSTDKFKTDFYD
;
A
#
# COMPACT_ATOMS: atom_id res chain seq x y z
N VAL A 1 -6.10 6.71 16.37
CA VAL A 1 -4.64 6.93 16.39
C VAL A 1 -4.30 7.84 15.23
N ILE A 2 -3.34 8.75 15.41
CA ILE A 2 -2.85 9.65 14.38
C ILE A 2 -1.34 9.45 14.26
N GLY A 3 -0.83 9.40 13.05
CA GLY A 3 0.60 9.33 12.82
C GLY A 3 1.04 10.02 11.54
N ALA A 4 2.35 10.13 11.39
CA ALA A 4 3.03 10.70 10.25
C ALA A 4 3.37 9.62 9.22
N LEU A 5 3.31 9.99 7.94
CA LEU A 5 3.78 9.17 6.82
C LEU A 5 5.08 9.77 6.30
N ILE A 6 6.10 8.94 6.15
CA ILE A 6 7.40 9.30 5.60
C ILE A 6 7.72 8.45 4.38
N GLY A 7 8.42 9.03 3.43
CA GLY A 7 8.72 8.37 2.18
C GLY A 7 9.37 9.30 1.18
N ARG A 8 9.23 8.99 -0.11
CA ARG A 8 9.81 9.77 -1.19
C ARG A 8 8.70 10.27 -2.13
N GLN A 9 8.88 11.47 -2.64
CA GLN A 9 8.05 12.01 -3.71
C GLN A 9 8.89 12.31 -4.95
N GLU A 10 8.62 11.58 -6.04
CA GLU A 10 9.24 11.80 -7.34
C GLU A 10 8.17 12.34 -8.31
N GLY A 11 8.06 13.67 -8.38
CA GLY A 11 7.05 14.34 -9.18
C GLY A 11 5.62 14.07 -8.70
N ARG A 12 4.88 13.23 -9.45
CA ARG A 12 3.50 12.82 -9.13
C ARG A 12 3.42 11.46 -8.45
N ASN A 13 4.53 10.72 -8.41
CA ASN A 13 4.60 9.44 -7.74
C ASN A 13 4.98 9.68 -6.28
N ILE A 14 4.16 9.15 -5.39
CA ILE A 14 4.36 9.26 -3.94
C ILE A 14 4.57 7.85 -3.43
N GLU A 15 5.75 7.60 -2.88
CA GLU A 15 6.14 6.32 -2.32
C GLU A 15 6.19 6.46 -0.80
N VAL A 16 5.18 5.90 -0.13
CA VAL A 16 5.14 5.85 1.33
C VAL A 16 5.93 4.63 1.78
N MET A 17 7.00 4.83 2.54
CA MET A 17 7.93 3.75 2.92
C MET A 17 7.86 3.41 4.40
N ASN A 18 7.64 4.42 5.26
CA ASN A 18 7.61 4.22 6.70
C ASN A 18 6.63 5.20 7.35
N SER A 19 6.34 5.00 8.62
CA SER A 19 5.41 5.83 9.38
C SER A 19 5.79 5.85 10.87
N PHE A 20 5.34 6.87 11.59
CA PHE A 20 5.50 6.92 13.04
C PHE A 20 4.28 7.55 13.69
N GLU A 21 4.00 7.21 14.94
CA GLU A 21 2.87 7.75 15.69
C GLU A 21 3.15 9.20 16.12
N LEU A 22 2.10 10.02 16.11
CA LEU A 22 2.16 11.41 16.54
C LEU A 22 1.46 11.58 17.88
N LEU A 23 1.97 12.50 18.70
CA LEU A 23 1.29 12.94 19.90
C LEU A 23 0.22 13.97 19.54
N ALA A 24 -1.00 13.69 19.95
CA ALA A 24 -2.14 14.56 19.75
C ALA A 24 -2.92 14.75 21.05
N HIS A 25 -3.28 16.00 21.35
CA HIS A 25 -4.05 16.37 22.52
C HIS A 25 -5.47 16.72 22.10
N SER A 26 -6.47 16.20 22.79
CA SER A 26 -7.86 16.59 22.60
C SER A 26 -8.17 17.78 23.51
N SER A 27 -8.32 18.97 22.94
CA SER A 27 -8.69 20.18 23.67
C SER A 27 -9.92 20.82 23.03
N GLY A 28 -11.00 20.96 23.79
CA GLY A 28 -12.24 21.60 23.33
C GLY A 28 -12.96 20.88 22.19
N GLY A 29 -12.82 19.55 22.07
CA GLY A 29 -13.44 18.75 20.99
C GLY A 29 -12.66 18.79 19.67
N HIS A 30 -11.51 19.47 19.63
CA HIS A 30 -10.60 19.48 18.50
C HIS A 30 -9.32 18.71 18.84
N VAL A 31 -8.81 17.98 17.86
CA VAL A 31 -7.54 17.29 17.97
C VAL A 31 -6.43 18.24 17.56
N LEU A 32 -5.50 18.51 18.48
CA LEU A 32 -4.33 19.37 18.28
C LEU A 32 -3.07 18.51 18.25
N ILE A 33 -2.31 18.61 17.17
CA ILE A 33 -1.04 17.90 17.02
C ILE A 33 0.06 18.67 17.75
N ASP A 34 0.85 17.95 18.53
CA ASP A 34 2.06 18.48 19.16
C ASP A 34 3.12 18.74 18.08
N LYS A 35 3.37 20.02 17.79
CA LYS A 35 4.28 20.43 16.72
C LYS A 35 5.73 20.21 17.13
N GLU A 36 6.07 20.50 18.38
CA GLU A 36 7.40 20.32 18.95
C GLU A 36 7.84 18.85 18.88
N TYR A 37 6.92 17.93 19.16
CA TYR A 37 7.14 16.50 18.99
C TYR A 37 7.37 16.12 17.53
N CYS A 38 6.58 16.67 16.60
CA CYS A 38 6.75 16.44 15.17
C CYS A 38 8.15 16.87 14.69
N TYR A 39 8.61 18.07 15.05
CA TYR A 39 9.93 18.58 14.67
C TYR A 39 11.06 17.70 15.24
N THR A 40 10.96 17.35 16.53
CA THR A 40 11.97 16.51 17.18
C THR A 40 12.07 15.14 16.51
N LYS A 41 10.92 14.53 16.16
CA LYS A 41 10.88 13.26 15.46
C LYS A 41 11.42 13.36 14.04
N GLU A 42 11.04 14.41 13.31
CA GLU A 42 11.55 14.65 11.96
C GLU A 42 13.08 14.75 11.95
N GLU A 43 13.69 15.49 12.89
CA GLU A 43 15.15 15.58 13.01
C GLU A 43 15.79 14.23 13.28
N GLN A 44 15.23 13.43 14.20
CA GLN A 44 15.72 12.07 14.49
C GLN A 44 15.64 11.16 13.27
N PHE A 45 14.54 11.22 12.52
CA PHE A 45 14.37 10.42 11.32
C PHE A 45 15.32 10.84 10.20
N LYS A 46 15.54 12.15 10.00
CA LYS A 46 16.50 12.65 9.00
C LYS A 46 17.94 12.23 9.29
N GLN A 47 18.30 11.94 10.54
CA GLN A 47 19.64 11.42 10.86
C GLN A 47 19.87 10.00 10.31
N VAL A 48 18.83 9.16 10.34
CA VAL A 48 18.88 7.75 9.91
C VAL A 48 18.51 7.60 8.43
N PHE A 49 17.51 8.35 7.99
CA PHE A 49 16.91 8.29 6.66
C PHE A 49 16.94 9.68 6.01
N LYS A 50 18.08 10.03 5.42
CA LYS A 50 18.32 11.35 4.82
C LYS A 50 17.52 11.60 3.53
N ASP A 51 17.15 10.53 2.85
CA ASP A 51 16.46 10.57 1.56
C ASP A 51 14.94 10.50 1.68
N LEU A 52 14.42 10.44 2.92
CA LEU A 52 12.99 10.37 3.20
C LEU A 52 12.50 11.71 3.74
N GLU A 53 11.35 12.11 3.23
CA GLU A 53 10.66 13.33 3.61
C GLU A 53 9.32 12.99 4.26
N PHE A 54 8.81 13.94 5.04
CA PHE A 54 7.44 13.86 5.54
C PHE A 54 6.48 14.03 4.36
N LEU A 55 5.61 13.05 4.10
CA LEU A 55 4.67 13.10 2.98
C LEU A 55 3.26 13.48 3.39
N GLY A 56 2.91 13.24 4.65
CA GLY A 56 1.53 13.31 5.07
C GLY A 56 1.27 12.66 6.42
N TRP A 57 0.01 12.37 6.69
CA TRP A 57 -0.42 11.78 7.96
C TRP A 57 -1.43 10.67 7.72
N TYR A 58 -1.60 9.83 8.74
CA TYR A 58 -2.61 8.80 8.73
C TYR A 58 -3.48 8.86 9.96
N THR A 59 -4.70 8.35 9.81
CA THR A 59 -5.64 8.15 10.91
C THR A 59 -6.31 6.79 10.79
N THR A 60 -6.68 6.23 11.93
CA THR A 60 -7.47 5.01 12.02
C THR A 60 -8.93 5.38 12.24
N GLY A 61 -9.83 4.96 11.36
CA GLY A 61 -11.23 5.35 11.46
C GLY A 61 -12.10 4.92 10.29
N GLY A 62 -13.30 5.49 10.23
CA GLY A 62 -14.28 5.28 9.16
C GLY A 62 -14.06 6.22 7.97
N PRO A 63 -15.13 6.64 7.26
CA PRO A 63 -15.02 7.62 6.18
C PRO A 63 -14.50 8.97 6.70
N PRO A 64 -13.91 9.81 5.83
CA PRO A 64 -13.35 11.11 6.24
C PRO A 64 -14.38 12.00 6.93
N GLU A 65 -14.05 12.48 8.12
CA GLU A 65 -14.90 13.33 8.93
C GLU A 65 -14.50 14.82 8.82
N PRO A 66 -15.41 15.75 9.14
CA PRO A 66 -15.07 17.18 9.22
C PRO A 66 -13.95 17.50 10.23
N ALA A 67 -13.80 16.67 11.27
CA ALA A 67 -12.70 16.78 12.22
C ALA A 67 -11.33 16.55 11.56
N ASP A 68 -11.25 15.63 10.59
CA ASP A 68 -10.02 15.35 9.83
C ASP A 68 -9.59 16.56 9.00
N ILE A 69 -10.54 17.37 8.51
CA ILE A 69 -10.24 18.60 7.79
C ILE A 69 -9.52 19.60 8.72
N HIS A 70 -9.93 19.67 10.00
CA HIS A 70 -9.28 20.55 10.97
C HIS A 70 -7.84 20.12 11.24
N VAL A 71 -7.62 18.80 11.44
CA VAL A 71 -6.28 18.22 11.61
C VAL A 71 -5.43 18.42 10.36
N HIS A 72 -6.00 18.19 9.18
CA HIS A 72 -5.30 18.36 7.91
C HIS A 72 -4.81 19.80 7.70
N LYS A 73 -5.57 20.82 8.15
CA LYS A 73 -5.11 22.22 8.11
C LYS A 73 -3.91 22.49 8.99
N GLN A 74 -3.74 21.77 10.09
CA GLN A 74 -2.60 21.96 11.00
C GLN A 74 -1.28 21.54 10.34
N PHE A 75 -1.31 20.53 9.47
CA PHE A 75 -0.13 20.08 8.73
C PHE A 75 0.36 21.10 7.70
N TRP A 76 -0.49 22.01 7.22
CA TRP A 76 -0.05 23.07 6.29
C TRP A 76 0.96 24.05 6.93
N GLY A 77 1.03 24.10 8.27
CA GLY A 77 1.96 24.94 9.03
C GLY A 77 3.20 24.22 9.56
N VAL A 78 3.43 22.98 9.14
CA VAL A 78 4.62 22.15 9.43
C VAL A 78 5.47 22.11 8.14
N PRO A 79 6.80 21.88 8.18
CA PRO A 79 7.65 21.76 6.98
C PRO A 79 7.36 20.50 6.17
N VAL A 80 6.13 20.40 5.68
CA VAL A 80 5.63 19.31 4.82
C VAL A 80 5.58 19.82 3.39
N PRO A 81 5.65 18.93 2.37
CA PRO A 81 5.45 19.31 0.99
C PRO A 81 4.11 20.03 0.81
N PRO A 82 3.96 20.88 -0.22
CA PRO A 82 2.80 21.77 -0.40
C PRO A 82 1.46 21.04 -0.59
N ARG A 83 1.45 19.70 -0.59
CA ARG A 83 0.26 18.84 -0.65
C ARG A 83 0.45 17.62 0.26
N PRO A 84 0.14 17.72 1.56
CA PRO A 84 0.22 16.56 2.44
C PRO A 84 -0.81 15.50 2.03
N VAL A 85 -0.38 14.24 2.00
CA VAL A 85 -1.26 13.09 1.78
C VAL A 85 -1.95 12.71 3.09
N LEU A 86 -3.21 12.27 3.03
CA LEU A 86 -3.90 11.66 4.17
C LEU A 86 -4.18 10.19 3.85
N ALA A 87 -3.60 9.26 4.60
CA ALA A 87 -4.00 7.85 4.51
C ALA A 87 -5.03 7.52 5.60
N ILE A 88 -6.22 7.06 5.20
CA ILE A 88 -7.22 6.60 6.16
C ILE A 88 -7.18 5.08 6.21
N PHE A 89 -6.83 4.54 7.37
CA PHE A 89 -6.85 3.11 7.63
C PHE A 89 -8.22 2.75 8.22
N GLY A 90 -9.03 2.09 7.38
CA GLY A 90 -10.33 1.54 7.77
C GLY A 90 -10.17 0.37 8.72
N VAL A 91 -10.46 0.56 10.01
CA VAL A 91 -10.51 -0.53 10.98
C VAL A 91 -11.96 -0.95 11.16
N SER A 92 -12.36 -2.05 10.51
CA SER A 92 -13.69 -2.65 10.70
C SER A 92 -13.59 -3.83 11.65
N LEU A 93 -14.24 -3.73 12.82
CA LEU A 93 -14.39 -4.83 13.78
C LEU A 93 -15.23 -5.99 13.22
N ALA A 94 -16.06 -5.74 12.20
CA ALA A 94 -16.84 -6.78 11.52
C ALA A 94 -15.96 -7.71 10.64
N SER A 95 -14.67 -7.37 10.46
CA SER A 95 -13.71 -8.11 9.64
C SER A 95 -12.76 -8.99 10.46
N PHE A 96 -13.02 -9.23 11.75
CA PHE A 96 -12.31 -10.28 12.48
C PHE A 96 -12.65 -11.65 11.86
N GLY A 97 -11.78 -12.13 10.97
CA GLY A 97 -11.92 -13.39 10.23
C GLY A 97 -12.20 -13.24 8.73
N VAL A 98 -12.39 -12.02 8.21
CA VAL A 98 -12.53 -11.74 6.77
C VAL A 98 -11.49 -10.67 6.41
N SER A 99 -10.72 -10.93 5.34
CA SER A 99 -9.57 -10.12 4.85
C SER A 99 -9.60 -8.65 5.29
N PRO A 100 -8.55 -8.14 5.97
CA PRO A 100 -8.52 -6.76 6.43
C PRO A 100 -8.76 -5.79 5.26
N LEU A 101 -9.60 -4.78 5.50
CA LEU A 101 -9.87 -3.76 4.49
C LEU A 101 -8.57 -3.02 4.15
N PRO A 102 -8.24 -2.87 2.87
CA PRO A 102 -7.05 -2.13 2.48
C PRO A 102 -7.14 -0.66 2.91
N PRO A 103 -5.99 0.00 3.12
CA PRO A 103 -5.96 1.45 3.37
C PRO A 103 -6.58 2.22 2.20
N ARG A 104 -7.24 3.34 2.52
CA ARG A 104 -7.81 4.27 1.53
C ARG A 104 -6.99 5.55 1.54
N PRO A 105 -5.97 5.69 0.67
CA PRO A 105 -5.24 6.93 0.55
C PRO A 105 -6.12 8.00 -0.08
N VAL A 106 -6.15 9.17 0.55
CA VAL A 106 -6.86 10.36 0.10
C VAL A 106 -5.92 11.56 0.09
N VAL A 107 -6.07 12.47 -0.85
CA VAL A 107 -5.38 13.76 -0.82
C VAL A 107 -6.42 14.86 -0.64
N ALA A 108 -6.11 15.82 0.23
CA ALA A 108 -6.94 17.00 0.32
C ALA A 108 -6.64 17.94 -0.85
N GLY A 109 -7.68 18.27 -1.60
CA GLY A 109 -7.68 19.34 -2.60
C GLY A 109 -8.46 20.54 -2.09
N CYS A 110 -8.03 21.74 -2.47
CA CYS A 110 -8.85 22.94 -2.35
C CYS A 110 -9.73 23.03 -3.61
N GLY A 111 -11.01 22.73 -3.48
CA GLY A 111 -12.00 22.82 -4.55
C GLY A 111 -12.97 23.98 -4.31
N ARG A 112 -13.41 24.64 -5.38
CA ARG A 112 -14.62 25.48 -5.34
C ARG A 112 -15.74 24.66 -5.95
N PHE A 113 -16.82 24.46 -5.21
CA PHE A 113 -18.01 23.82 -5.77
C PHE A 113 -18.91 24.82 -6.48
N GLY A 114 -19.42 24.41 -7.65
CA GLY A 114 -20.65 24.96 -8.22
C GLY A 114 -21.87 24.50 -7.42
N ALA A 115 -22.98 25.21 -7.57
CA ALA A 115 -24.18 25.12 -6.73
C ALA A 115 -24.90 23.75 -6.68
N ASP A 116 -24.45 22.74 -7.44
CA ASP A 116 -25.18 21.48 -7.64
C ASP A 116 -24.84 20.36 -6.63
N TRP A 117 -23.82 20.50 -5.78
CA TRP A 117 -23.55 19.55 -4.69
C TRP A 117 -24.24 20.03 -3.41
N GLY A 118 -25.48 19.59 -3.22
CA GLY A 118 -26.52 20.17 -2.34
C GLY A 118 -26.30 20.16 -0.82
N ARG A 119 -25.11 20.47 -0.29
CA ARG A 119 -24.89 20.66 1.16
C ARG A 119 -23.84 21.71 1.55
N LEU A 120 -23.44 22.61 0.64
CA LEU A 120 -22.50 23.69 0.97
C LEU A 120 -22.93 25.01 0.33
N ALA A 121 -22.78 26.11 1.09
CA ALA A 121 -23.11 27.45 0.63
C ALA A 121 -22.23 27.84 -0.57
N PRO A 122 -22.80 28.41 -1.65
CA PRO A 122 -22.05 28.79 -2.83
C PRO A 122 -21.01 29.88 -2.49
N GLY A 123 -19.74 29.63 -2.82
CA GLY A 123 -18.67 30.63 -2.76
C GLY A 123 -17.64 30.49 -1.64
N GLN A 124 -17.81 29.58 -0.68
CA GLN A 124 -16.79 29.32 0.35
C GLN A 124 -15.83 28.22 -0.12
N ALA A 125 -14.52 28.49 -0.14
CA ALA A 125 -13.52 27.49 -0.45
C ALA A 125 -13.46 26.46 0.70
N THR A 126 -13.97 25.26 0.46
CA THR A 126 -13.91 24.14 1.39
C THR A 126 -12.85 23.14 0.94
N MET A 127 -12.08 22.63 1.90
CA MET A 127 -11.15 21.53 1.62
C MET A 127 -11.92 20.22 1.54
N LEU A 128 -11.58 19.40 0.54
CA LEU A 128 -12.24 18.14 0.26
C LEU A 128 -11.20 17.07 0.04
N PHE A 129 -11.53 15.86 0.42
CA PHE A 129 -10.68 14.69 0.19
C PHE A 129 -11.06 14.02 -1.14
N ALA A 130 -10.06 13.74 -1.96
CA ALA A 130 -10.19 12.93 -3.16
C ALA A 130 -9.44 11.61 -2.95
N GLU A 131 -10.09 10.49 -3.23
CA GLU A 131 -9.47 9.16 -3.19
C GLU A 131 -8.42 9.02 -4.29
N LEU A 132 -7.28 8.40 -3.96
CA LEU A 132 -6.19 8.15 -4.90
C LEU A 132 -6.07 6.66 -5.20
N PRO A 133 -5.83 6.29 -6.47
CA PRO A 133 -5.39 4.94 -6.78
C PRO A 133 -4.01 4.70 -6.17
N TYR A 134 -3.80 3.51 -5.62
CA TYR A 134 -2.51 3.12 -5.05
C TYR A 134 -2.14 1.71 -5.51
N THR A 135 -0.84 1.44 -5.50
CA THR A 135 -0.26 0.13 -5.76
C THR A 135 0.63 -0.24 -4.59
N LEU A 136 0.62 -1.51 -4.19
CA LEU A 136 1.56 -2.01 -3.21
C LEU A 136 2.87 -2.36 -3.92
N ALA A 137 3.93 -1.67 -3.56
CA ALA A 137 5.29 -1.98 -3.96
C ALA A 137 6.06 -2.38 -2.69
N THR A 138 6.82 -3.46 -2.76
CA THR A 138 7.70 -3.92 -1.68
C THR A 138 9.09 -4.14 -2.25
N GLU A 139 10.10 -3.82 -1.45
CA GLU A 139 11.47 -4.19 -1.77
C GLU A 139 11.65 -5.71 -1.59
N GLU A 140 12.57 -6.35 -2.33
CA GLU A 140 12.77 -7.80 -2.25
C GLU A 140 13.10 -8.27 -0.83
N ALA A 141 13.95 -7.52 -0.11
CA ALA A 141 14.30 -7.83 1.27
C ALA A 141 13.08 -7.73 2.21
N GLU A 142 12.27 -6.68 2.05
CA GLU A 142 11.02 -6.50 2.78
C GLU A 142 10.03 -7.64 2.48
N ARG A 143 9.88 -7.98 1.19
CA ARG A 143 8.99 -9.04 0.72
C ARG A 143 9.33 -10.38 1.37
N ILE A 144 10.61 -10.74 1.43
CA ILE A 144 11.08 -11.98 2.07
C ILE A 144 10.77 -11.96 3.57
N GLY A 145 11.00 -10.82 4.24
CA GLY A 145 10.72 -10.65 5.66
C GLY A 145 9.22 -10.78 5.98
N VAL A 146 8.37 -10.09 5.22
CA VAL A 146 6.91 -10.14 5.38
C VAL A 146 6.38 -11.56 5.10
N ASP A 147 6.87 -12.20 4.05
CA ASP A 147 6.51 -13.57 3.68
C ASP A 147 6.92 -14.59 4.77
N HIS A 148 8.05 -14.36 5.44
CA HIS A 148 8.42 -15.16 6.61
C HIS A 148 7.44 -15.00 7.78
N VAL A 149 7.08 -13.77 8.13
CA VAL A 149 6.12 -13.47 9.22
C VAL A 149 4.72 -14.02 8.90
N ALA A 150 4.27 -13.87 7.65
CA ALA A 150 2.98 -14.38 7.18
C ALA A 150 2.89 -15.91 7.26
N ARG A 151 3.98 -16.63 6.97
CA ARG A 151 4.04 -18.08 7.17
C ARG A 151 3.93 -18.48 8.64
N MET A 152 4.66 -17.81 9.53
CA MET A 152 4.60 -18.10 10.97
C MET A 152 3.19 -17.96 11.54
N THR A 153 2.43 -16.99 11.05
CA THR A 153 1.02 -16.78 11.44
C THR A 153 0.08 -17.84 10.85
N ALA A 154 0.36 -18.34 9.65
CA ALA A 154 -0.47 -19.36 8.99
C ALA A 154 -0.26 -20.79 9.53
N THR A 155 0.96 -21.15 9.94
CA THR A 155 1.31 -22.53 10.32
C THR A 155 1.48 -22.78 11.81
N GLY A 156 1.15 -21.81 12.67
CA GLY A 156 1.12 -22.01 14.12
C GLY A 156 2.46 -22.47 14.69
N GLY A 157 3.44 -21.57 14.76
CA GLY A 157 4.64 -21.72 15.61
C GLY A 157 5.61 -22.87 15.30
N GLY A 158 5.36 -23.70 14.29
CA GLY A 158 6.25 -24.78 13.86
C GLY A 158 7.26 -24.32 12.80
N GLU A 159 8.53 -24.62 13.04
CA GLU A 159 9.64 -24.41 12.11
C GLU A 159 9.48 -25.30 10.86
N ASN A 160 8.82 -24.80 9.81
CA ASN A 160 8.76 -25.51 8.53
C ASN A 160 10.03 -25.24 7.71
N SER A 161 10.57 -26.29 7.08
CA SER A 161 11.77 -26.23 6.26
C SER A 161 11.63 -25.22 5.11
N THR A 162 12.54 -24.24 5.05
CA THR A 162 12.57 -23.13 4.08
C THR A 162 12.58 -23.58 2.61
N VAL A 163 13.05 -24.80 2.34
CA VAL A 163 13.14 -25.39 1.00
C VAL A 163 11.77 -25.75 0.40
N LEU A 164 10.75 -26.02 1.22
CA LEU A 164 9.39 -26.30 0.72
C LEU A 164 8.69 -25.04 0.18
N GLY A 165 9.02 -23.86 0.71
CA GLY A 165 8.43 -22.59 0.28
C GLY A 165 8.76 -22.20 -1.16
N SER A 166 10.00 -22.46 -1.61
CA SER A 166 10.44 -22.14 -2.97
C SER A 166 9.79 -23.01 -4.05
N LEU A 167 9.27 -24.19 -3.70
CA LEU A 167 8.51 -25.07 -4.61
C LEU A 167 7.00 -24.77 -4.63
N ILE A 168 6.43 -24.30 -3.52
CA ILE A 168 4.99 -24.01 -3.41
C ILE A 168 4.62 -22.73 -4.16
N VAL A 169 5.46 -21.68 -4.14
CA VAL A 169 5.19 -20.41 -4.85
C VAL A 169 5.06 -20.61 -6.38
N PRO A 170 5.97 -21.29 -7.10
CA PRO A 170 5.77 -21.60 -8.51
C PRO A 170 4.53 -22.48 -8.74
N GLY A 171 4.33 -23.53 -7.94
CA GLY A 171 3.21 -24.46 -8.09
C GLY A 171 1.84 -23.80 -7.90
N CYS A 172 1.71 -22.87 -6.94
CA CYS A 172 0.48 -22.12 -6.68
C CYS A 172 0.29 -20.93 -7.64
N SER A 173 1.34 -20.36 -8.24
CA SER A 173 1.22 -19.35 -9.31
C SER A 173 0.83 -19.96 -10.66
N LEU A 174 1.22 -21.21 -10.93
CA LEU A 174 0.92 -21.89 -12.19
C LEU A 174 -0.51 -22.44 -12.24
N LYS A 175 -1.03 -22.97 -11.12
CA LYS A 175 -2.40 -23.50 -11.04
C LYS A 175 -3.50 -22.53 -11.51
N PRO A 176 -3.55 -21.25 -11.10
CA PRO A 176 -4.56 -20.31 -11.61
C PRO A 176 -4.29 -19.88 -13.06
N LYS A 177 -3.02 -19.77 -13.50
CA LYS A 177 -2.68 -19.42 -14.90
C LYS A 177 -3.08 -20.51 -15.89
N PHE A 178 -2.89 -21.78 -15.53
CA PHE A 178 -3.36 -22.93 -16.31
C PHE A 178 -4.85 -23.21 -16.11
N GLY A 179 -5.38 -22.96 -14.91
CA GLY A 179 -6.81 -23.05 -14.61
C GLY A 179 -7.65 -22.05 -15.41
N PHE A 180 -7.08 -20.89 -15.79
CA PHE A 180 -7.72 -19.92 -16.68
C PHE A 180 -7.81 -20.40 -18.14
N LEU A 181 -6.96 -21.35 -18.56
CA LEU A 181 -7.02 -21.94 -19.91
C LEU A 181 -8.17 -22.95 -20.06
N ALA A 182 -8.61 -23.59 -18.97
CA ALA A 182 -9.72 -24.54 -18.98
C ALA A 182 -11.09 -23.93 -19.40
N PRO A 183 -11.51 -22.74 -18.92
CA PRO A 183 -12.76 -22.10 -19.35
C PRO A 183 -12.70 -21.39 -20.71
N ILE A 184 -11.54 -21.28 -21.37
CA ILE A 184 -11.43 -20.73 -22.75
C ILE A 184 -12.13 -21.65 -23.77
N LEU A 185 -12.46 -22.88 -23.38
CA LEU A 185 -13.29 -23.80 -24.15
C LEU A 185 -14.80 -23.46 -24.14
N GLY A 186 -15.26 -22.39 -23.48
CA GLY A 186 -16.69 -22.02 -23.55
C GLY A 186 -17.17 -20.66 -23.01
N GLU A 187 -16.46 -19.98 -22.09
CA GLU A 187 -17.04 -18.81 -21.39
C GLU A 187 -16.32 -17.46 -21.60
N VAL A 188 -15.09 -17.45 -22.14
CA VAL A 188 -14.29 -16.22 -22.31
C VAL A 188 -14.09 -15.91 -23.80
N PRO A 189 -14.23 -14.63 -24.24
CA PRO A 189 -13.98 -14.26 -25.63
C PRO A 189 -12.55 -14.60 -26.06
N PHE A 190 -12.43 -15.18 -27.25
CA PHE A 190 -11.18 -15.71 -27.79
C PHE A 190 -10.13 -14.60 -27.95
N ASN A 191 -9.08 -14.61 -27.13
CA ASN A 191 -7.98 -13.64 -27.19
C ASN A 191 -6.68 -14.31 -27.66
N HIS A 192 -6.22 -13.93 -28.85
CA HIS A 192 -5.00 -14.47 -29.47
C HIS A 192 -3.71 -14.08 -28.72
N GLU A 193 -3.69 -12.94 -28.01
CA GLU A 193 -2.49 -12.48 -27.30
C GLU A 193 -2.17 -13.37 -26.10
N ILE A 194 -3.19 -13.69 -25.29
CA ILE A 194 -3.07 -14.54 -24.10
C ILE A 194 -2.63 -15.95 -24.50
N LEU A 195 -3.20 -16.50 -25.59
CA LEU A 195 -2.82 -17.82 -26.09
C LEU A 195 -1.37 -17.87 -26.59
N ARG A 196 -0.91 -16.79 -27.24
CA ARG A 196 0.47 -16.69 -27.69
C ARG A 196 1.45 -16.63 -26.52
N GLU A 197 1.13 -15.87 -25.47
CA GLU A 197 1.97 -15.81 -24.26
C GLU A 197 1.99 -17.16 -23.52
N ALA A 198 0.84 -17.82 -23.37
CA ALA A 198 0.75 -19.13 -22.76
C ALA A 198 1.55 -20.19 -23.54
N CYS A 199 1.47 -20.16 -24.87
CA CYS A 199 2.23 -21.03 -25.76
C CYS A 199 3.74 -20.76 -25.63
N ALA A 200 4.16 -19.49 -25.66
CA ALA A 200 5.56 -19.10 -25.48
C ALA A 200 6.10 -19.59 -24.13
N LEU A 201 5.35 -19.44 -23.04
CA LEU A 201 5.73 -19.95 -21.72
C LEU A 201 5.92 -21.46 -21.69
N CYS A 202 5.04 -22.22 -22.34
CA CYS A 202 5.17 -23.68 -22.43
C CYS A 202 6.38 -24.09 -23.26
N HIS A 203 6.68 -23.35 -24.34
CA HIS A 203 7.84 -23.61 -25.20
C HIS A 203 9.18 -23.23 -24.56
N CYS A 204 9.19 -22.41 -23.51
CA CYS A 204 10.39 -22.14 -22.72
C CYS A 204 10.78 -23.31 -21.80
N LEU A 205 9.97 -24.38 -21.73
CA LEU A 205 10.23 -25.55 -20.90
C LEU A 205 10.44 -26.81 -21.77
N PRO A 206 11.48 -27.63 -21.48
CA PRO A 206 12.56 -27.43 -20.51
C PRO A 206 13.61 -26.41 -21.02
N VAL A 207 14.08 -25.52 -20.13
CA VAL A 207 15.03 -24.44 -20.46
C VAL A 207 16.34 -25.00 -21.04
N LEU A 208 16.82 -26.12 -20.49
CA LEU A 208 17.99 -26.85 -20.99
C LEU A 208 17.73 -28.36 -20.84
N SER A 209 17.91 -29.10 -21.92
CA SER A 209 17.81 -30.56 -21.94
C SER A 209 19.03 -31.24 -22.60
N THR A 210 20.06 -30.45 -22.90
CA THR A 210 21.28 -30.90 -23.58
C THR A 210 22.12 -31.81 -22.67
N ASP A 211 22.79 -32.80 -23.24
CA ASP A 211 23.60 -33.76 -22.46
C ASP A 211 24.79 -33.10 -21.74
N LYS A 212 25.32 -31.99 -22.30
CA LYS A 212 26.33 -31.15 -21.63
C LYS A 212 25.84 -30.56 -20.30
N PHE A 213 24.56 -30.16 -20.23
CA PHE A 213 23.97 -29.67 -18.98
C PHE A 213 23.83 -30.78 -17.95
N LYS A 214 23.58 -32.02 -18.38
CA LYS A 214 23.50 -33.16 -17.46
C LYS A 214 24.87 -33.50 -16.87
N THR A 215 25.92 -33.51 -17.68
CA THR A 215 27.29 -33.71 -17.16
C THR A 215 27.67 -32.62 -16.17
N ASP A 216 27.50 -31.34 -16.55
CA ASP A 216 27.88 -30.19 -15.70
C ASP A 216 27.03 -30.06 -14.41
N PHE A 217 25.87 -30.71 -14.32
CA PHE A 217 24.97 -30.65 -13.15
C PHE A 217 25.18 -31.82 -12.17
N TYR A 218 25.65 -32.98 -12.66
CA TYR A 218 25.85 -34.18 -11.84
C TYR A 218 27.32 -34.42 -11.47
N ASP A 219 28.27 -33.76 -12.13
CA ASP A 219 29.68 -33.67 -11.73
C ASP A 219 29.91 -32.57 -10.68
#